data_AF-A0A2I2GGT9-F1
#
_entry.id   AF-A0A2I2GGT9-F1
#
_cell.length_a   1.000
_cell.length_b   1.000
_cell.length_c   1.000
_cell.angle_alpha   90.00
_cell.angle_beta   90.00
_cell.angle_gamma   90.00
#
_symmetry.space_group_name_H-M   'P 1'
#
loop_
_entity.id
_entity.type
_entity.pdbx_description
1 polymer ?
#
loop_
_entity_poly.entity_id
_entity_poly.type
_entity_poly.pdbx_seq_one_letter_code
_entity_poly.pdbx_strand_id
1 'polypeptide(L)'
;SRALTEAGVPNVLWAEPMMNCYTIPTSVFGTDFIVPDHLLSQAKAALLEQGFTICNRGDDCHLNRQDAYTIIPADHVHCPLDAIREMTGMDDPDNTSVVKLHKKSDYLWTFPDIPIGPATAGDRYYMAADDPLLPQDTMEKIGRFEPGLFPVKILRPTKFFEVLYLLYSRD
;
A
#
# COMPACT_ATOMS: atom_id res chain seq x y z
N SER A 1 1.79 -0.65 7.45
CA SER A 1 1.02 -1.86 7.86
C SER A 1 0.88 -1.98 9.37
N ARG A 2 1.96 -1.91 10.19
CA ARG A 2 1.87 -2.00 11.66
C ARG A 2 0.78 -1.11 12.27
N ALA A 3 0.86 0.19 12.02
CA ALA A 3 -0.11 1.19 12.49
C ALA A 3 -1.57 0.80 12.18
N LEU A 4 -1.83 0.38 10.93
CA LEU A 4 -3.16 -0.02 10.48
C LEU A 4 -3.64 -1.29 11.19
N THR A 5 -2.78 -2.30 11.29
CA THR A 5 -3.12 -3.58 11.92
C THR A 5 -3.37 -3.43 13.41
N GLU A 6 -2.53 -2.68 14.14
CA GLU A 6 -2.69 -2.42 15.57
C GLU A 6 -3.95 -1.59 15.87
N ALA A 7 -4.31 -0.69 14.97
CA ALA A 7 -5.58 0.03 15.02
C ALA A 7 -6.79 -0.83 14.59
N GLY A 8 -6.62 -2.11 14.29
CA GLY A 8 -7.72 -3.00 13.88
C GLY A 8 -8.24 -2.76 12.46
N VAL A 9 -7.47 -2.09 11.60
CA VAL A 9 -7.81 -1.83 10.19
C VAL A 9 -7.20 -2.91 9.30
N PRO A 10 -8.01 -3.81 8.70
CA PRO A 10 -7.53 -4.72 7.67
C PRO A 10 -6.89 -3.94 6.51
N ASN A 11 -5.71 -4.40 6.08
CA ASN A 11 -4.97 -3.78 5.00
C ASN A 11 -4.28 -4.83 4.13
N VAL A 12 -4.09 -4.47 2.86
CA VAL A 12 -3.25 -5.18 1.90
C VAL A 12 -2.40 -4.15 1.14
N LEU A 13 -1.11 -4.42 1.01
CA LEU A 13 -0.18 -3.61 0.22
C LEU A 13 -0.56 -3.71 -1.26
N TRP A 14 -0.45 -2.59 -1.97
CA TRP A 14 -0.90 -2.45 -3.34
C TRP A 14 0.16 -1.77 -4.23
N ALA A 15 -0.09 -1.76 -5.54
CA ALA A 15 0.71 -1.07 -6.56
C ALA A 15 2.21 -1.47 -6.56
N GLU A 16 3.10 -0.52 -6.82
CA GLU A 16 4.54 -0.73 -7.06
C GLU A 16 5.24 -1.51 -5.95
N PRO A 17 5.06 -1.19 -4.65
CA PRO A 17 5.65 -1.99 -3.57
C PRO A 17 5.26 -3.46 -3.60
N MET A 18 4.01 -3.79 -3.95
CA MET A 18 3.55 -5.17 -4.08
C MET A 18 4.11 -5.83 -5.35
N MET A 19 4.13 -5.11 -6.48
CA MET A 19 4.69 -5.60 -7.75
C MET A 19 6.17 -5.95 -7.60
N ASN A 20 6.90 -5.17 -6.81
CA ASN A 20 8.29 -5.44 -6.45
C ASN A 20 8.44 -6.75 -5.66
N CYS A 21 7.48 -7.15 -4.81
CA CYS A 21 7.52 -8.49 -4.19
C CYS A 21 7.52 -9.64 -5.22
N TYR A 22 7.06 -9.38 -6.44
CA TYR A 22 7.06 -10.34 -7.55
C TYR A 22 8.22 -10.11 -8.53
N THR A 23 9.21 -9.28 -8.19
CA THR A 23 10.37 -8.92 -9.04
C THR A 23 10.03 -8.15 -10.32
N ILE A 24 8.84 -7.56 -10.39
CA ILE A 24 8.44 -6.69 -11.50
C ILE A 24 9.14 -5.34 -11.29
N PRO A 25 10.00 -4.88 -12.23
CA PRO A 25 10.82 -3.70 -12.02
C PRO A 25 9.98 -2.43 -12.12
N THR A 26 9.56 -1.89 -10.98
CA THR A 26 8.78 -0.65 -10.89
C THR A 26 9.48 0.38 -10.00
N SER A 27 9.37 1.65 -10.40
CA SER A 27 9.84 2.76 -9.57
C SER A 27 8.82 3.05 -8.47
N VAL A 28 9.24 3.00 -7.21
CA VAL A 28 8.36 3.22 -6.07
C VAL A 28 8.35 4.70 -5.71
N PHE A 29 7.19 5.35 -5.84
CA PHE A 29 6.98 6.77 -5.50
C PHE A 29 6.11 6.98 -4.25
N GLY A 30 5.86 5.90 -3.49
CA GLY A 30 5.03 5.91 -2.29
C GLY A 30 4.68 4.51 -1.85
N THR A 31 3.84 4.40 -0.82
CA THR A 31 3.30 3.13 -0.36
C THR A 31 1.78 3.13 -0.46
N ASP A 32 1.22 2.15 -1.13
CA ASP A 32 -0.21 2.06 -1.36
C ASP A 32 -0.81 0.93 -0.50
N PHE A 33 -1.91 1.22 0.19
CA PHE A 33 -2.71 0.22 0.89
C PHE A 33 -4.16 0.27 0.42
N ILE A 34 -4.75 -0.90 0.21
CA ILE A 34 -6.20 -1.05 0.10
C ILE A 34 -6.75 -1.41 1.49
N VAL A 35 -7.80 -0.69 1.90
CA VAL A 35 -8.49 -0.86 3.19
C VAL A 35 -10.01 -0.94 3.00
N PRO A 36 -10.77 -1.55 3.93
CA PRO A 36 -12.23 -1.49 3.89
C PRO A 36 -12.75 -0.06 3.92
N ASP A 37 -13.70 0.25 3.06
CA ASP A 37 -14.24 1.59 2.84
C ASP A 37 -14.67 2.29 4.13
N HIS A 38 -15.39 1.56 4.99
CA HIS A 38 -15.93 2.06 6.26
C HIS A 38 -14.86 2.33 7.33
N LEU A 39 -13.60 1.95 7.08
CA LEU A 39 -12.47 2.14 8.00
C LEU A 39 -11.44 3.14 7.50
N LEU A 40 -11.70 3.85 6.39
CA LEU A 40 -10.76 4.84 5.84
C LEU A 40 -10.37 5.93 6.84
N SER A 41 -11.34 6.52 7.54
CA SER A 41 -11.07 7.55 8.53
C SER A 41 -10.24 7.03 9.70
N GLN A 42 -10.49 5.79 10.13
CA GLN A 42 -9.72 5.12 11.18
C GLN A 42 -8.30 4.79 10.71
N ALA A 43 -8.13 4.34 9.46
CA ALA A 43 -6.82 4.09 8.85
C ALA A 43 -5.98 5.37 8.82
N LYS A 44 -6.58 6.49 8.39
CA LYS A 44 -5.92 7.79 8.41
C LYS A 44 -5.53 8.21 9.82
N ALA A 45 -6.47 8.17 10.77
CA ALA A 45 -6.20 8.53 12.16
C ALA A 45 -5.03 7.72 12.75
N ALA A 46 -5.03 6.40 12.52
CA ALA A 46 -3.95 5.51 12.97
C ALA A 46 -2.58 5.88 12.39
N LEU A 47 -2.53 6.36 11.13
CA LEU A 47 -1.28 6.84 10.54
C LEU A 47 -0.86 8.18 11.17
N LEU A 48 -1.79 9.13 11.36
CA LEU A 48 -1.49 10.42 11.98
C LEU A 48 -0.97 10.26 13.42
N GLU A 49 -1.52 9.33 14.19
CA GLU A 49 -1.04 8.99 15.54
C GLU A 49 0.41 8.47 15.56
N GLN A 50 0.91 7.95 14.44
CA GLN A 50 2.31 7.53 14.27
C GLN A 50 3.22 8.64 13.73
N GLY A 51 2.73 9.89 13.69
CA GLY A 51 3.52 11.06 13.28
C GLY A 51 3.54 11.33 11.78
N PHE A 52 2.76 10.58 10.98
CA PHE A 52 2.50 10.97 9.59
C PHE A 52 1.73 12.29 9.57
N THR A 53 1.91 13.09 8.52
CA THR A 53 1.31 14.42 8.41
C THR A 53 0.23 14.45 7.34
N ILE A 54 -0.75 15.35 7.52
CA ILE A 54 -1.75 15.62 6.49
C ILE A 54 -1.09 16.33 5.30
N CYS A 55 -1.64 16.12 4.11
CA CYS A 55 -1.26 16.92 2.95
C CYS A 55 -1.76 18.36 3.11
N ASN A 56 -0.87 19.34 2.99
CA ASN A 56 -1.23 20.76 3.09
C ASN A 56 -1.71 21.36 1.76
N ARG A 57 -1.62 20.60 0.66
CA ARG A 57 -2.02 21.06 -0.68
C ARG A 57 -3.52 20.95 -0.95
N GLY A 58 -4.28 20.23 -0.12
CA GLY A 58 -5.72 20.06 -0.30
C GLY A 58 -6.08 19.62 -1.73
N ASP A 59 -7.05 20.30 -2.35
CA ASP A 59 -7.52 20.00 -3.71
C ASP A 59 -6.45 20.27 -4.79
N ASP A 60 -5.41 21.05 -4.49
CA ASP A 60 -4.29 21.30 -5.40
C ASP A 60 -3.24 20.18 -5.39
N CYS A 61 -3.40 19.17 -4.54
CA CYS A 61 -2.51 18.01 -4.54
C CYS A 61 -2.61 17.25 -5.87
N HIS A 62 -1.48 16.96 -6.51
CA HIS A 62 -1.43 16.18 -7.73
C HIS A 62 -2.03 14.77 -7.55
N LEU A 63 -1.95 14.19 -6.35
CA LEU A 63 -2.59 12.89 -6.05
C LEU A 63 -4.13 12.95 -6.05
N ASN A 64 -4.71 14.14 -5.98
CA ASN A 64 -6.15 14.37 -6.08
C ASN A 64 -6.58 14.71 -7.52
N ARG A 65 -5.64 14.83 -8.45
CA ARG A 65 -5.92 15.10 -9.86
C ARG A 65 -6.05 13.78 -10.60
N GLN A 66 -6.98 13.72 -11.55
CA GLN A 66 -7.09 12.58 -12.46
C GLN A 66 -6.10 12.79 -13.62
N ASP A 67 -4.81 12.58 -13.37
CA ASP A 67 -3.74 12.79 -14.36
C ASP A 67 -3.17 11.48 -14.93
N ALA A 68 -3.66 10.30 -14.49
CA ALA A 68 -3.17 9.00 -14.93
C ALA A 68 -4.26 7.89 -15.01
N TYR A 69 -3.86 6.73 -15.56
CA TYR A 69 -4.60 5.46 -15.63
C TYR A 69 -4.85 4.79 -14.26
N THR A 70 -4.73 5.54 -13.15
CA THR A 70 -4.85 5.03 -11.79
C THR A 70 -6.07 5.65 -11.12
N ILE A 71 -6.76 4.88 -10.28
CA ILE A 71 -7.85 5.39 -9.45
C ILE A 71 -7.27 6.37 -8.43
N ILE A 72 -7.94 7.51 -8.24
CA ILE A 72 -7.56 8.51 -7.25
C ILE A 72 -7.67 7.88 -5.86
N PRO A 73 -6.61 7.93 -5.03
CA PRO A 73 -6.68 7.41 -3.66
C PRO A 73 -7.77 8.13 -2.88
N ALA A 74 -8.46 7.39 -2.02
CA ALA A 74 -9.51 7.96 -1.18
C ALA A 74 -8.95 8.91 -0.11
N ASP A 75 -7.70 8.69 0.32
CA ASP A 75 -6.96 9.60 1.17
C ASP A 75 -5.45 9.35 1.03
N HIS A 76 -4.62 10.28 1.49
CA HIS A 76 -3.18 10.08 1.61
C HIS A 76 -2.58 10.88 2.76
N VAL A 77 -1.46 10.39 3.29
CA VAL A 77 -0.66 11.06 4.32
C VAL A 77 0.81 11.08 3.92
N HIS A 78 1.55 12.03 4.46
CA HIS A 78 2.96 12.25 4.20
C HIS A 78 3.82 11.61 5.29
N CYS A 79 4.93 10.99 4.91
CA CYS A 79 5.89 10.48 5.88
C CYS A 79 6.44 11.61 6.77
N PRO A 80 6.77 11.32 8.04
CA PRO A 80 7.36 12.32 8.94
C PRO A 80 8.58 13.00 8.30
N LEU A 81 8.61 14.33 8.30
CA LEU A 81 9.65 15.12 7.64
C LEU A 81 11.05 14.79 8.17
N ASP A 82 11.19 14.56 9.47
CA ASP A 82 12.48 14.20 10.08
C ASP A 82 13.02 12.87 9.53
N ALA A 83 12.15 11.88 9.32
CA ALA A 83 12.55 10.62 8.70
C ALA A 83 13.02 10.81 7.25
N ILE A 84 12.35 11.69 6.49
CA ILE A 84 12.77 12.02 5.11
C ILE A 84 14.08 12.80 5.09
N ARG A 85 14.26 13.77 5.99
CA ARG A 85 15.51 14.54 6.16
C ARG A 85 16.68 13.61 6.46
N GLU A 86 16.51 12.66 7.38
CA GLU A 86 17.53 11.67 7.72
C GLU A 86 17.88 10.76 6.52
N MET A 87 16.88 10.32 5.75
CA MET A 87 17.09 9.40 4.63
C MET A 87 17.66 10.06 3.37
N THR A 88 17.28 11.31 3.11
CA THR A 88 17.49 11.95 1.79
C THR A 88 18.20 13.30 1.86
N GLY A 89 18.30 13.91 3.05
CA GLY A 89 18.74 15.30 3.21
C GLY A 89 17.76 16.35 2.68
N MET A 90 16.59 15.95 2.16
CA MET A 90 15.56 16.87 1.67
C MET A 90 14.72 17.42 2.83
N ASP A 91 14.41 18.71 2.75
CA ASP A 91 13.61 19.44 3.71
C ASP A 91 12.38 20.09 3.06
N ASP A 92 11.57 19.26 2.39
CA ASP A 92 10.32 19.69 1.77
C ASP A 92 9.17 18.83 2.31
N PRO A 93 8.29 19.39 3.18
CA PRO A 93 7.16 18.65 3.76
C PRO A 93 6.14 18.20 2.72
N ASP A 94 6.10 18.84 1.54
CA ASP A 94 5.15 18.50 0.49
C ASP A 94 5.75 17.54 -0.56
N ASN A 95 7.06 17.27 -0.50
CA ASN A 95 7.76 16.34 -1.39
C ASN A 95 8.33 15.12 -0.63
N THR A 96 7.68 14.75 0.48
CA THR A 96 7.96 13.51 1.20
C THR A 96 7.37 12.30 0.46
N SER A 97 7.91 11.11 0.72
CA SER A 97 7.20 9.87 0.38
C SER A 97 5.79 9.86 1.01
N VAL A 98 4.82 9.31 0.30
CA VAL A 98 3.40 9.31 0.69
C VAL A 98 2.89 7.91 0.97
N VAL A 99 1.93 7.80 1.87
CA VAL A 99 1.10 6.60 2.04
C VAL A 99 -0.29 6.89 1.48
N LYS A 100 -0.68 6.13 0.46
CA LYS A 100 -1.98 6.26 -0.21
C LYS A 100 -2.95 5.19 0.31
N LEU A 101 -4.18 5.60 0.60
CA LEU A 101 -5.26 4.74 1.06
C LEU A 101 -6.32 4.61 -0.03
N HIS A 102 -6.55 3.38 -0.47
CA HIS A 102 -7.53 3.03 -1.49
C HIS A 102 -8.70 2.28 -0.89
N LYS A 103 -9.90 2.50 -1.42
CA LYS A 103 -11.09 1.74 -1.02
C LYS A 103 -11.00 0.32 -1.55
N LYS A 104 -11.45 -0.64 -0.74
CA LYS A 104 -11.62 -2.02 -1.18
C LYS A 104 -12.60 -2.10 -2.35
N SER A 105 -13.69 -1.33 -2.35
CA SER A 105 -14.67 -1.33 -3.45
C SER A 105 -14.12 -0.82 -4.79
N ASP A 106 -13.02 -0.06 -4.78
CA ASP A 106 -12.38 0.46 -5.99
C ASP A 106 -11.49 -0.60 -6.67
N TYR A 107 -10.94 -1.54 -5.92
CA TYR A 107 -9.96 -2.50 -6.46
C TYR A 107 -10.38 -3.97 -6.30
N LEU A 108 -11.02 -4.32 -5.20
CA LEU A 108 -11.24 -5.68 -4.72
C LEU A 108 -12.73 -5.95 -4.48
N TRP A 109 -13.63 -5.40 -5.32
CA TRP A 109 -15.08 -5.50 -5.13
C TRP A 109 -15.63 -6.92 -5.29
N THR A 110 -14.95 -7.78 -6.04
CA THR A 110 -15.30 -9.20 -6.22
C THR A 110 -14.61 -10.13 -5.22
N PHE A 111 -13.68 -9.60 -4.41
CA PHE A 111 -12.86 -10.38 -3.48
C PHE A 111 -13.50 -10.43 -2.10
N PRO A 112 -13.19 -11.46 -1.28
CA PRO A 112 -13.67 -11.53 0.10
C PRO A 112 -13.15 -10.35 0.93
N ASP A 113 -13.66 -10.22 2.15
CA ASP A 113 -13.15 -9.26 3.11
C ASP A 113 -11.67 -9.51 3.42
N ILE A 114 -10.94 -8.42 3.57
CA ILE A 114 -9.53 -8.46 3.91
C ILE A 114 -9.44 -8.93 5.37
N PRO A 115 -8.70 -10.02 5.69
CA PRO A 115 -8.58 -10.47 7.07
C PRO A 115 -7.76 -9.48 7.89
N ILE A 116 -8.09 -9.33 9.18
CA ILE A 116 -7.27 -8.57 10.15
C ILE A 116 -6.00 -9.39 10.46
N GLY A 117 -4.87 -8.70 10.60
CA GLY A 117 -3.60 -9.32 10.96
C GLY A 117 -2.87 -9.99 9.78
N PRO A 118 -1.95 -10.93 10.08
CA PRO A 118 -1.17 -11.65 9.07
C PRO A 118 -2.06 -12.45 8.11
N ALA A 119 -1.53 -12.75 6.91
CA ALA A 119 -2.21 -13.68 6.01
C ALA A 119 -2.25 -15.08 6.64
N THR A 120 -3.40 -15.76 6.53
CA THR A 120 -3.54 -17.14 7.04
C THR A 120 -2.79 -18.10 6.10
N ALA A 121 -2.11 -19.10 6.66
CA ALA A 121 -1.48 -20.14 5.87
C ALA A 121 -2.52 -20.83 4.95
N GLY A 122 -2.24 -20.89 3.65
CA GLY A 122 -3.16 -21.50 2.66
C GLY A 122 -4.33 -20.61 2.20
N ASP A 123 -4.40 -19.34 2.61
CA ASP A 123 -5.38 -18.38 2.10
C ASP A 123 -5.31 -18.28 0.57
N ARG A 124 -6.46 -18.32 -0.13
CA ARG A 124 -6.49 -18.33 -1.60
C ARG A 124 -6.25 -16.96 -2.24
N TYR A 125 -6.44 -15.88 -1.48
CA TYR A 125 -6.42 -14.50 -1.94
C TYR A 125 -5.18 -13.75 -1.50
N TYR A 126 -4.76 -13.97 -0.26
CA TYR A 126 -3.72 -13.20 0.39
C TYR A 126 -2.52 -14.06 0.76
N MET A 127 -1.34 -13.45 0.83
CA MET A 127 -0.13 -14.05 1.37
C MET A 127 0.74 -13.00 2.08
N ALA A 128 1.76 -13.44 2.80
CA ALA A 128 2.70 -12.54 3.45
C ALA A 128 3.76 -12.06 2.43
N ALA A 129 4.21 -10.82 2.56
CA ALA A 129 5.21 -10.22 1.66
C ALA A 129 6.62 -10.80 1.85
N ASP A 130 6.87 -11.50 2.96
CA ASP A 130 8.11 -12.22 3.28
C ASP A 130 7.99 -13.75 3.02
N ASP A 131 6.89 -14.20 2.41
CA ASP A 131 6.64 -15.62 2.14
C ASP A 131 7.79 -16.22 1.29
N PRO A 132 8.37 -17.37 1.70
CA PRO A 132 9.47 -18.00 0.96
C PRO A 132 9.17 -18.41 -0.48
N LEU A 133 7.88 -18.52 -0.86
CA LEU A 133 7.47 -18.76 -2.24
C LEU A 133 7.74 -17.55 -3.16
N LEU A 134 7.90 -16.36 -2.59
CA LEU A 134 8.29 -15.17 -3.33
C LEU A 134 9.80 -15.20 -3.61
N PRO A 135 10.24 -14.66 -4.77
CA PRO A 135 11.66 -14.56 -5.08
C PRO A 135 12.40 -13.76 -4.01
N GLN A 136 13.63 -14.17 -3.71
CA GLN A 136 14.50 -13.37 -2.86
C GLN A 136 14.94 -12.11 -3.59
N ASP A 137 15.13 -11.04 -2.83
CA ASP A 137 15.78 -9.82 -3.31
C ASP A 137 17.20 -10.13 -3.85
N THR A 138 17.57 -9.41 -4.92
CA THR A 138 18.87 -9.51 -5.59
C THR A 138 19.39 -8.10 -5.86
N MET A 139 20.66 -7.95 -6.22
CA MET A 139 21.21 -6.62 -6.56
C MET A 139 20.44 -5.89 -7.69
N GLU A 140 19.71 -6.62 -8.53
CA GLU A 140 19.02 -6.08 -9.71
C GLU A 140 17.51 -5.98 -9.53
N LYS A 141 16.93 -6.71 -8.58
CA LYS A 141 15.48 -6.88 -8.45
C LYS A 141 15.08 -7.03 -7.00
N ILE A 142 14.19 -6.15 -6.58
CA ILE A 142 13.48 -6.25 -5.31
C ILE A 142 12.62 -7.51 -5.34
N GLY A 143 12.55 -8.22 -4.22
CA GLY A 143 11.75 -9.43 -4.07
C GLY A 143 10.96 -9.41 -2.75
N ARG A 144 10.85 -10.57 -2.12
CA ARG A 144 10.20 -10.71 -0.82
C ARG A 144 10.84 -9.80 0.23
N PHE A 145 10.03 -9.36 1.18
CA PHE A 145 10.50 -8.54 2.29
C PHE A 145 11.44 -9.35 3.19
N GLU A 146 12.34 -8.65 3.88
CA GLU A 146 13.25 -9.28 4.84
C GLU A 146 12.46 -9.95 5.97
N PRO A 147 12.79 -11.21 6.32
CA PRO A 147 12.19 -11.88 7.45
C PRO A 147 12.42 -11.10 8.74
N GLY A 148 11.39 -11.00 9.59
CA GLY A 148 11.46 -10.30 10.88
C GLY A 148 10.96 -8.85 10.85
N LEU A 149 10.67 -8.30 9.67
CA LEU A 149 9.87 -7.07 9.56
C LEU A 149 8.43 -7.34 9.99
N PHE A 150 7.68 -6.26 10.26
CA PHE A 150 6.26 -6.40 10.62
C PHE A 150 5.50 -7.07 9.46
N PRO A 151 4.62 -8.06 9.72
CA PRO A 151 3.92 -8.77 8.65
C PRO A 151 3.14 -7.83 7.72
N VAL A 152 3.45 -7.88 6.43
CA VAL A 152 2.73 -7.15 5.39
C VAL A 152 1.97 -8.14 4.53
N LYS A 153 0.68 -7.86 4.30
CA LYS A 153 -0.19 -8.67 3.46
C LYS A 153 -0.12 -8.16 2.03
N ILE A 154 0.02 -9.06 1.08
CA ILE A 154 -0.13 -8.81 -0.36
C ILE A 154 -1.18 -9.76 -0.94
N LEU A 155 -1.64 -9.51 -2.16
CA LEU A 155 -2.38 -10.54 -2.89
C LEU A 155 -1.46 -11.70 -3.25
N ARG A 156 -2.03 -12.87 -3.56
CA ARG A 156 -1.28 -13.89 -4.30
C ARG A 156 -1.08 -13.42 -5.76
N PRO A 157 0.03 -13.78 -6.44
CA PRO A 157 0.29 -13.35 -7.81
C PRO A 157 -0.88 -13.62 -8.77
N THR A 158 -1.49 -14.80 -8.71
CA THR A 158 -2.64 -15.16 -9.56
C THR A 158 -3.84 -14.25 -9.33
N LYS A 159 -4.05 -13.83 -8.09
CA LYS A 159 -5.15 -12.94 -7.70
C LYS A 159 -4.87 -11.49 -8.01
N PHE A 160 -3.60 -11.07 -7.97
CA PHE A 160 -3.21 -9.77 -8.50
C PHE A 160 -3.54 -9.64 -9.99
N PHE A 161 -3.14 -10.63 -10.81
CA PHE A 161 -3.48 -10.62 -12.25
C PHE A 161 -4.99 -10.65 -12.52
N GLU A 162 -5.75 -11.43 -11.73
CA GLU A 162 -7.21 -11.45 -11.81
C GLU A 162 -7.80 -10.05 -11.56
N VAL A 163 -7.34 -9.34 -10.53
CA VAL A 163 -7.79 -7.96 -10.25
C VAL A 163 -7.43 -7.01 -11.38
N LEU A 164 -6.21 -7.08 -11.93
CA LEU A 164 -5.83 -6.23 -13.06
C LEU A 164 -6.74 -6.46 -14.27
N TYR A 165 -7.08 -7.71 -14.58
CA TYR A 165 -8.01 -8.04 -15.66
C TYR A 165 -9.42 -7.52 -15.40
N LEU A 166 -9.92 -7.67 -14.17
CA LEU A 166 -11.23 -7.16 -13.76
C LEU A 166 -11.29 -5.63 -13.80
N LEU A 167 -10.23 -4.94 -13.38
CA LEU A 167 -10.10 -3.49 -13.46
C LEU A 167 -10.05 -2.99 -14.90
N TYR A 168 -9.29 -3.68 -15.76
CA TYR A 168 -9.23 -3.33 -17.18
C TYR A 168 -10.59 -3.51 -17.88
N SER A 169 -11.38 -4.47 -17.42
CA SER A 169 -12.72 -4.77 -17.95
C SER A 169 -13.82 -3.98 -17.24
N ARG A 170 -13.45 -3.07 -16.33
CA ARG A 170 -14.39 -2.23 -15.57
C ARG A 170 -14.72 -1.00 -16.42
N ASP A 171 -16.00 -0.84 -16.71
CA ASP A 171 -16.57 0.21 -17.57
C ASP A 171 -16.06 1.63 -17.29
#